data_AF-A0A940JC83-F1
#
_entry.id   AF-A0A940JC83-F1
#
_cell.length_a   1.000
_cell.length_b   1.000
_cell.length_c   1.000
_cell.angle_alpha   90.00
_cell.angle_beta   90.00
_cell.angle_gamma   90.00
#
_symmetry.space_group_name_H-M   'P 1'
#
loop_
_entity.id
_entity.type
_entity.pdbx_description
1 polymer ?
#
loop_
_entity_poly.entity_id
_entity_poly.type
_entity_poly.pdbx_seq_one_letter_code
_entity_poly.pdbx_strand_id
1 'polypeptide(L)'
;MKPLMYLAGAAALILGGPASAALIINNYALGFAAGTAFVLPTPATAPGEYRDTFSFTTTEAMTFSGSLVTQRQTSPNGAIVSDLDFGNSVLPDGVHLDDIYFSVATGGLDTLEVQNLPSTLIMPGLHILTINYTVQAASAASAAIYAGTVNLAAAGGSTVPVPEPAGWALLAIGFGGIGLLMRRQQKPATARVSFC
;
A
#
# COMPACT_ATOMS: atom_id res chain seq x y z
N MET A 1 26.74 6.26 -81.26
CA MET A 1 25.68 5.34 -80.77
C MET A 1 26.34 4.26 -79.90
N LYS A 2 26.09 4.30 -78.58
CA LYS A 2 25.96 3.19 -77.59
C LYS A 2 26.20 3.74 -76.18
N PRO A 3 25.48 3.26 -75.15
CA PRO A 3 24.98 4.11 -74.08
C PRO A 3 25.69 3.95 -72.72
N LEU A 4 25.52 4.99 -71.89
CA LEU A 4 25.74 5.03 -70.43
C LEU A 4 25.15 3.81 -69.71
N MET A 5 25.91 3.19 -68.80
CA MET A 5 25.51 2.18 -67.81
C MET A 5 26.70 2.04 -66.82
N TYR A 6 26.66 2.12 -65.48
CA TYR A 6 25.61 2.22 -64.48
C TYR A 6 26.17 3.02 -63.27
N LEU A 7 25.39 4.01 -62.84
CA LEU A 7 25.45 4.64 -61.52
C LEU A 7 24.52 3.83 -60.60
N ALA A 8 24.99 3.39 -59.43
CA ALA A 8 24.23 3.29 -58.17
C ALA A 8 24.85 2.24 -57.24
N GLY A 9 25.26 2.67 -56.05
CA GLY A 9 25.74 1.76 -55.02
C GLY A 9 26.09 2.45 -53.70
N ALA A 10 25.25 3.38 -53.23
CA ALA A 10 25.37 3.92 -51.87
C ALA A 10 24.06 4.58 -51.43
N ALA A 11 23.13 3.81 -50.87
CA ALA A 11 22.03 4.33 -50.06
C ALA A 11 21.48 3.22 -49.15
N ALA A 12 22.19 2.93 -48.07
CA ALA A 12 21.66 2.14 -46.97
C ALA A 12 22.05 2.85 -45.66
N LEU A 13 21.40 3.98 -45.38
CA LEU A 13 21.55 4.67 -44.11
C LEU A 13 20.18 5.13 -43.63
N ILE A 14 19.93 4.84 -42.35
CA ILE A 14 18.98 5.48 -41.44
C ILE A 14 17.50 5.11 -41.61
N LEU A 15 17.08 4.02 -40.95
CA LEU A 15 15.75 3.91 -40.32
C LEU A 15 15.85 3.11 -39.01
N GLY A 16 16.80 3.48 -38.15
CA GLY A 16 16.84 3.01 -36.76
C GLY A 16 16.31 4.11 -35.84
N GLY A 17 15.00 4.35 -35.87
CA GLY A 17 14.38 5.18 -34.83
C GLY A 17 14.46 4.44 -33.49
N PRO A 18 14.63 5.13 -32.34
CA PRO A 18 14.54 4.47 -31.05
C PRO A 18 13.13 3.88 -30.91
N ALA A 19 13.04 2.56 -30.75
CA ALA A 19 11.82 1.92 -30.29
C ALA A 19 11.67 2.24 -28.80
N SER A 20 11.11 3.41 -28.49
CA SER A 20 10.67 3.70 -27.11
C SER A 20 9.46 2.82 -26.82
N ALA A 21 9.59 1.87 -25.91
CA ALA A 21 8.44 1.14 -25.39
C ALA A 21 7.44 2.14 -24.78
N ALA A 22 6.16 2.04 -25.15
CA ALA A 22 5.14 2.93 -24.64
C ALA A 22 4.79 2.55 -23.19
N LEU A 23 4.75 3.53 -22.30
CA LEU A 23 4.25 3.35 -20.94
C LEU A 23 2.75 3.06 -20.97
N ILE A 24 2.34 1.94 -20.36
CA ILE A 24 0.93 1.59 -20.18
C ILE A 24 0.48 2.05 -18.79
N ILE A 25 -0.60 2.82 -18.72
CA ILE A 25 -1.15 3.35 -17.46
C ILE A 25 -2.55 2.78 -17.23
N ASN A 26 -2.76 2.11 -16.10
CA ASN A 26 -4.08 1.66 -15.66
C ASN A 26 -4.51 2.39 -14.38
N ASN A 27 -5.81 2.69 -14.27
CA ASN A 27 -6.38 3.42 -13.13
C ASN A 27 -7.52 2.63 -12.50
N TYR A 28 -7.47 2.52 -11.17
CA TYR A 28 -8.42 1.74 -10.38
C TYR A 28 -8.92 2.52 -9.16
N ALA A 29 -10.14 2.25 -8.72
CA ALA A 29 -10.69 2.78 -7.48
C ALA A 29 -10.63 1.70 -6.38
N LEU A 30 -10.09 2.07 -5.20
CA LEU A 30 -10.09 1.18 -4.03
C LEU A 30 -11.24 1.53 -3.09
N GLY A 31 -12.10 0.53 -2.82
CA GLY A 31 -13.07 0.59 -1.73
C GLY A 31 -12.54 -0.15 -0.51
N PHE A 32 -12.35 0.56 0.61
CA PHE A 32 -11.93 -0.05 1.87
C PHE A 32 -13.16 -0.41 2.70
N ALA A 33 -13.70 -1.61 2.49
CA ALA A 33 -14.63 -2.22 3.44
C ALA A 33 -13.98 -3.48 4.04
N ALA A 34 -14.34 -3.83 5.28
CA ALA A 34 -13.77 -5.01 5.92
C ALA A 34 -14.03 -6.27 5.05
N GLY A 35 -12.96 -6.97 4.69
CA GLY A 35 -13.04 -8.19 3.88
C GLY A 35 -13.17 -7.99 2.36
N THR A 36 -13.00 -6.78 1.83
CA THR A 36 -12.98 -6.58 0.38
C THR A 36 -11.68 -7.10 -0.24
N ALA A 37 -11.76 -8.21 -0.96
CA ALA A 37 -10.73 -8.61 -1.91
C ALA A 37 -10.81 -7.69 -3.14
N PHE A 38 -9.69 -7.09 -3.52
CA PHE A 38 -9.62 -6.23 -4.69
C PHE A 38 -9.35 -7.06 -5.96
N VAL A 39 -10.01 -6.71 -7.07
CA VAL A 39 -9.75 -7.33 -8.37
C VAL A 39 -8.44 -6.78 -8.91
N LEU A 40 -7.39 -7.61 -8.90
CA LEU A 40 -6.08 -7.25 -9.44
C LEU A 40 -6.19 -6.69 -10.87
N PRO A 41 -5.25 -5.84 -11.29
CA PRO A 41 -5.12 -5.39 -12.67
C PRO A 41 -5.23 -6.53 -13.67
N THR A 42 -5.63 -6.19 -14.90
CA THR A 42 -5.46 -7.12 -16.03
C THR A 42 -3.99 -7.51 -16.12
N PRO A 43 -3.65 -8.82 -16.05
CA PRO A 43 -2.27 -9.26 -16.06
C PRO A 43 -1.49 -8.72 -17.27
N ALA A 44 -0.26 -8.30 -17.07
CA ALA A 44 0.59 -7.85 -18.16
C ALA A 44 1.05 -9.06 -18.98
N THR A 45 0.78 -9.03 -20.29
CA THR A 45 1.02 -10.16 -21.20
C THR A 45 2.13 -9.92 -22.22
N ALA A 46 2.82 -8.78 -22.13
CA ALA A 46 3.93 -8.42 -22.99
C ALA A 46 5.03 -7.71 -22.16
N PRO A 47 6.31 -7.79 -22.59
CA PRO A 47 7.37 -6.99 -21.99
C PRO A 47 7.16 -5.49 -22.19
N GLY A 48 7.56 -4.69 -21.20
CA GLY A 48 7.43 -3.23 -21.26
C GLY A 48 7.37 -2.57 -19.88
N GLU A 49 7.12 -1.26 -19.89
CA GLU A 49 6.93 -0.46 -18.68
C GLU A 49 5.45 -0.25 -18.42
N TYR A 50 5.07 -0.42 -17.16
CA TYR A 50 3.69 -0.35 -16.70
C TYR A 50 3.58 0.51 -15.45
N ARG A 51 2.43 1.15 -15.33
CA ARG A 51 2.04 1.94 -14.17
C ARG A 51 0.58 1.66 -13.83
N ASP A 52 0.37 1.15 -12.63
CA ASP A 52 -0.97 0.99 -12.07
C ASP A 52 -1.19 2.02 -10.97
N THR A 53 -2.32 2.73 -11.01
CA THR A 53 -2.70 3.70 -9.99
C THR A 53 -4.00 3.31 -9.32
N PHE A 54 -4.05 3.51 -8.01
CA PHE A 54 -5.16 3.14 -7.16
C PHE A 54 -5.55 4.33 -6.29
N SER A 55 -6.71 4.92 -6.56
CA SER A 55 -7.17 6.09 -5.79
C SER A 55 -8.20 5.70 -4.72
N PHE A 56 -8.10 6.34 -3.56
CA PHE A 56 -9.11 6.26 -2.49
C PHE A 56 -9.19 7.55 -1.69
N THR A 57 -10.28 7.73 -0.95
CA THR A 57 -10.47 8.92 -0.12
C THR A 57 -10.70 8.51 1.33
N THR A 58 -10.06 9.23 2.25
CA THR A 58 -10.24 9.09 3.70
C THR A 58 -10.95 10.34 4.23
N THR A 59 -11.93 10.16 5.13
CA THR A 59 -12.63 11.28 5.78
C THR A 59 -12.03 11.65 7.13
N GLU A 60 -11.21 10.77 7.67
CA GLU A 60 -10.52 10.90 8.95
C GLU A 60 -9.06 10.52 8.77
N ALA A 61 -8.20 10.87 9.72
CA ALA A 61 -6.81 10.40 9.70
C ALA A 61 -6.80 8.87 9.88
N MET A 62 -5.97 8.18 9.11
CA MET A 62 -5.87 6.72 9.10
C MET A 62 -4.40 6.28 9.18
N THR A 63 -4.14 5.05 9.58
CA THR A 63 -2.87 4.37 9.34
C THR A 63 -2.98 3.47 8.12
N PHE A 64 -2.08 3.66 7.17
CA PHE A 64 -1.93 2.83 5.99
C PHE A 64 -0.71 1.92 6.13
N SER A 65 -0.82 0.66 5.75
CA SER A 65 0.33 -0.23 5.54
C SER A 65 0.10 -1.12 4.34
N GLY A 66 1.16 -1.67 3.76
CA GLY A 66 1.01 -2.58 2.64
C GLY A 66 2.24 -3.43 2.40
N SER A 67 2.02 -4.52 1.68
CA SER A 67 3.04 -5.44 1.22
C SER A 67 2.66 -5.90 -0.18
N LEU A 68 3.53 -5.68 -1.15
CA LEU A 68 3.40 -6.17 -2.51
C LEU A 68 4.55 -7.14 -2.81
N VAL A 69 4.25 -8.14 -3.64
CA VAL A 69 5.16 -9.21 -4.00
C VAL A 69 5.05 -9.53 -5.48
N THR A 70 6.20 -9.80 -6.10
CA THR A 70 6.30 -10.38 -7.45
C THR A 70 7.18 -11.60 -7.40
N GLN A 71 6.98 -12.50 -8.36
CA GLN A 71 7.78 -13.71 -8.48
C GLN A 71 8.12 -13.97 -9.94
N ARG A 72 9.40 -14.23 -10.22
CA ARG A 72 9.82 -14.73 -11.53
C ARG A 72 9.43 -16.19 -11.68
N GLN A 73 8.84 -16.51 -12.82
CA GLN A 73 8.52 -17.87 -13.21
C GLN A 73 9.46 -18.34 -14.33
N THR A 74 10.03 -19.52 -14.16
CA THR A 74 10.83 -20.21 -15.18
C THR A 74 10.11 -21.47 -15.66
N SER A 75 10.16 -21.75 -16.96
CA SER A 75 9.70 -23.02 -17.52
C SER A 75 10.65 -24.18 -17.17
N PRO A 76 10.25 -25.45 -17.38
CA PRO A 76 11.08 -26.62 -17.06
C PRO A 76 12.44 -26.68 -17.77
N ASN A 77 12.59 -25.97 -18.91
CA ASN A 77 13.85 -25.85 -19.63
C ASN A 77 14.75 -24.70 -19.12
N GLY A 78 14.35 -24.01 -18.04
CA GLY A 78 15.09 -22.90 -17.44
C GLY A 78 14.87 -21.53 -18.11
N ALA A 79 14.03 -21.43 -19.14
CA ALA A 79 13.70 -20.13 -19.73
C ALA A 79 12.75 -19.33 -18.82
N ILE A 80 12.95 -18.01 -18.75
CA ILE A 80 12.06 -17.11 -18.01
C ILE A 80 10.78 -16.92 -18.82
N VAL A 81 9.61 -17.20 -18.22
CA VAL A 81 8.30 -17.11 -18.88
C VAL A 81 7.41 -16.00 -18.32
N SER A 82 7.67 -15.55 -17.10
CA SER A 82 7.01 -14.43 -16.45
C SER A 82 8.00 -13.77 -15.50
N ASP A 83 8.19 -12.46 -15.63
CA ASP A 83 9.14 -11.70 -14.82
C ASP A 83 8.73 -10.24 -14.73
N LEU A 84 8.61 -9.78 -13.50
CA LEU A 84 8.10 -8.46 -13.14
C LEU A 84 8.94 -7.90 -12.01
N ASP A 85 9.57 -6.76 -12.28
CA ASP A 85 10.38 -6.02 -11.32
C ASP A 85 9.67 -4.73 -10.89
N PHE A 86 9.60 -4.47 -9.58
CA PHE A 86 9.20 -3.17 -9.06
C PHE A 86 10.38 -2.20 -9.17
N GLY A 87 10.14 -1.09 -9.87
CA GLY A 87 11.19 -0.11 -10.13
C GLY A 87 12.18 -0.56 -11.21
N ASN A 88 12.57 0.38 -12.06
CA ASN A 88 13.65 0.20 -13.02
C ASN A 88 14.50 1.49 -13.08
N SER A 89 15.55 1.51 -13.89
CA SER A 89 16.42 2.69 -14.05
C SER A 89 15.78 3.90 -14.74
N VAL A 90 14.56 3.77 -15.28
CA VAL A 90 13.92 4.73 -16.19
C VAL A 90 12.74 5.44 -15.55
N LEU A 91 11.89 4.73 -14.80
CA LEU A 91 10.83 5.30 -13.99
C LEU A 91 11.36 5.58 -12.58
N PRO A 92 11.36 6.84 -12.13
CA PRO A 92 11.64 7.12 -10.74
C PRO A 92 10.56 6.41 -9.90
N ASP A 93 11.06 5.49 -9.09
CA ASP A 93 10.42 4.95 -7.90
C ASP A 93 9.30 3.92 -8.10
N GLY A 94 9.57 2.68 -7.66
CA GLY A 94 8.70 1.50 -7.76
C GLY A 94 7.29 1.69 -7.16
N VAL A 95 7.10 1.32 -5.90
CA VAL A 95 5.79 1.35 -5.24
C VAL A 95 5.73 2.49 -4.24
N HIS A 96 4.73 3.36 -4.33
CA HIS A 96 4.56 4.49 -3.41
C HIS A 96 3.09 4.86 -3.19
N LEU A 97 2.79 5.34 -1.98
CA LEU A 97 1.52 5.97 -1.63
C LEU A 97 1.74 7.49 -1.56
N ASP A 98 1.10 8.25 -2.43
CA ASP A 98 1.35 9.69 -2.61
C ASP A 98 2.84 9.94 -2.88
N ASP A 99 3.60 10.47 -1.92
CA ASP A 99 5.06 10.66 -2.00
C ASP A 99 5.82 9.77 -0.99
N ILE A 100 5.17 8.73 -0.47
CA ILE A 100 5.69 7.81 0.55
C ILE A 100 6.04 6.47 -0.07
N TYR A 101 7.33 6.20 -0.17
CA TYR A 101 7.86 5.01 -0.84
C TYR A 101 7.81 3.77 0.05
N PHE A 102 7.44 2.65 -0.57
CA PHE A 102 7.62 1.34 0.02
C PHE A 102 9.12 1.04 0.09
N SER A 103 9.57 0.40 1.16
CA SER A 103 10.93 -0.10 1.26
C SER A 103 11.05 -1.45 0.57
N VAL A 104 12.15 -1.65 -0.13
CA VAL A 104 12.50 -2.94 -0.71
C VAL A 104 12.93 -3.86 0.43
N ALA A 105 12.08 -4.83 0.77
CA ALA A 105 12.36 -5.76 1.87
C ALA A 105 13.28 -6.91 1.45
N THR A 106 13.20 -7.32 0.18
CA THR A 106 14.11 -8.28 -0.45
C THR A 106 14.56 -7.68 -1.77
N GLY A 107 15.72 -7.02 -1.76
CA GLY A 107 16.34 -6.44 -2.94
C GLY A 107 17.42 -7.36 -3.49
N GLY A 108 17.25 -7.77 -4.75
CA GLY A 108 18.28 -8.49 -5.49
C GLY A 108 17.99 -9.99 -5.62
N LEU A 109 18.20 -10.45 -6.86
CA LEU A 109 18.06 -11.84 -7.34
C LEU A 109 16.64 -12.25 -7.71
N ASP A 110 16.01 -11.48 -8.61
CA ASP A 110 15.35 -11.98 -9.84
C ASP A 110 14.28 -13.08 -9.66
N THR A 111 13.85 -13.40 -8.44
CA THR A 111 13.07 -14.61 -8.15
C THR A 111 11.89 -14.28 -7.26
N LEU A 112 12.11 -13.44 -6.25
CA LEU A 112 11.06 -12.92 -5.39
C LEU A 112 11.43 -11.48 -5.02
N GLU A 113 10.56 -10.54 -5.35
CA GLU A 113 10.70 -9.17 -4.90
C GLU A 113 9.57 -8.82 -3.95
N VAL A 114 9.88 -8.15 -2.84
CA VAL A 114 8.90 -7.72 -1.85
C VAL A 114 9.10 -6.25 -1.54
N GLN A 115 8.03 -5.47 -1.69
CA GLN A 115 7.96 -4.05 -1.36
C GLN A 115 7.02 -3.88 -0.18
N ASN A 116 7.48 -3.26 0.90
CA ASN A 116 6.70 -3.10 2.13
C ASN A 116 6.63 -1.63 2.54
N LEU A 117 5.43 -1.17 2.89
CA LEU A 117 5.24 0.10 3.58
C LEU A 117 4.81 -0.19 5.03
N PRO A 118 5.66 0.07 6.03
CA PRO A 118 5.22 0.00 7.42
C PRO A 118 4.07 0.97 7.69
N SER A 119 3.36 0.74 8.80
CA SER A 119 2.24 1.58 9.20
C SER A 119 2.61 3.06 9.23
N THR A 120 1.98 3.82 8.35
CA THR A 120 2.23 5.24 8.14
C THR A 120 0.92 6.00 8.33
N LEU A 121 0.99 7.11 9.07
CA LEU A 121 -0.16 7.99 9.26
C LEU A 121 -0.44 8.75 7.97
N ILE A 122 -1.69 8.70 7.51
CA ILE A 122 -2.19 9.49 6.39
C ILE A 122 -3.34 10.38 6.87
N MET A 123 -3.38 11.60 6.35
CA MET A 123 -4.38 12.61 6.73
C MET A 123 -5.66 12.45 5.90
N PRO A 124 -6.81 12.99 6.35
CA PRO A 124 -8.03 13.01 5.54
C PRO A 124 -7.76 13.62 4.15
N GLY A 125 -8.18 12.94 3.09
CA GLY A 125 -7.98 13.41 1.73
C GLY A 125 -8.05 12.34 0.66
N LEU A 126 -7.77 12.74 -0.58
CA LEU A 126 -7.53 11.83 -1.69
C LEU A 126 -6.11 11.31 -1.59
N HIS A 127 -5.96 10.00 -1.70
CA HIS A 127 -4.68 9.30 -1.76
C HIS A 127 -4.57 8.48 -3.03
N ILE A 128 -3.34 8.35 -3.54
CA ILE A 128 -3.03 7.60 -4.74
C ILE A 128 -1.89 6.63 -4.42
N LEU A 129 -2.19 5.33 -4.45
CA LEU A 129 -1.16 4.30 -4.48
C LEU A 129 -0.74 4.09 -5.93
N THR A 130 0.53 4.32 -6.23
CA THR A 130 1.15 4.10 -7.54
C THR A 130 2.08 2.91 -7.48
N ILE A 131 1.98 2.06 -8.49
CA ILE A 131 2.81 0.88 -8.68
C ILE A 131 3.48 1.01 -10.05
N ASN A 132 4.74 1.39 -10.06
CA ASN A 132 5.58 1.40 -11.25
C ASN A 132 6.35 0.08 -11.34
N TYR A 133 6.25 -0.59 -12.47
CA TYR A 133 6.93 -1.85 -12.68
C TYR A 133 7.35 -2.07 -14.13
N THR A 134 8.34 -2.94 -14.31
CA THR A 134 8.81 -3.39 -15.63
C THR A 134 8.55 -4.87 -15.77
N VAL A 135 8.01 -5.24 -16.91
CA VAL A 135 7.84 -6.64 -17.30
C VAL A 135 8.99 -7.00 -18.22
N GLN A 136 9.90 -7.86 -17.76
CA GLN A 136 11.03 -8.34 -18.57
C GLN A 136 10.59 -9.48 -19.49
N ALA A 137 9.70 -10.34 -18.99
CA ALA A 137 9.16 -11.48 -19.72
C ALA A 137 7.69 -11.66 -19.37
N ALA A 138 6.84 -11.78 -20.38
CA ALA A 138 5.46 -12.21 -20.23
C ALA A 138 4.91 -12.69 -21.57
N SER A 139 3.85 -13.49 -21.51
CA SER A 139 3.07 -13.87 -22.68
C SER A 139 1.60 -14.06 -22.30
N ALA A 140 0.72 -14.24 -23.28
CA ALA A 140 -0.68 -14.60 -23.03
C ALA A 140 -0.83 -15.92 -22.25
N ALA A 141 0.14 -16.83 -22.31
CA ALA A 141 0.15 -18.10 -21.58
C ALA A 141 0.83 -18.01 -20.20
N SER A 142 1.57 -16.94 -19.93
CA SER A 142 2.33 -16.73 -18.68
C SER A 142 2.45 -15.23 -18.44
N ALA A 143 1.41 -14.66 -17.86
CA ALA A 143 1.36 -13.23 -17.59
C ALA A 143 2.24 -12.86 -16.39
N ALA A 144 2.78 -11.66 -16.44
CA ALA A 144 3.46 -11.02 -15.32
C ALA A 144 2.41 -10.44 -14.37
N ILE A 145 2.49 -10.84 -13.09
CA ILE A 145 1.51 -10.50 -12.06
C ILE A 145 2.27 -10.13 -10.78
N TYR A 146 1.78 -9.09 -10.11
CA TYR A 146 2.10 -8.83 -8.71
C TYR A 146 0.87 -9.10 -7.85
N ALA A 147 1.09 -9.39 -6.58
CA ALA A 147 0.05 -9.59 -5.59
C ALA A 147 0.42 -8.88 -4.29
N GLY A 148 -0.52 -8.77 -3.36
CA GLY A 148 -0.21 -8.17 -2.08
C GLY A 148 -1.42 -7.89 -1.21
N THR A 149 -1.15 -7.26 -0.07
CA THR A 149 -2.18 -6.76 0.85
C THR A 149 -1.92 -5.29 1.15
N VAL A 150 -2.99 -4.52 1.22
CA VAL A 150 -2.98 -3.15 1.73
C VAL A 150 -3.98 -3.08 2.88
N ASN A 151 -3.60 -2.40 3.94
CA ASN A 151 -4.39 -2.27 5.15
C ASN A 151 -4.60 -0.80 5.44
N LEU A 152 -5.83 -0.47 5.81
CA LEU A 152 -6.22 0.87 6.24
C LEU A 152 -6.94 0.74 7.58
N ALA A 153 -6.42 1.38 8.61
CA ALA A 153 -6.97 1.36 9.97
C ALA A 153 -7.13 2.79 10.50
N ALA A 154 -8.02 3.02 11.46
CA ALA A 154 -8.21 4.35 12.05
C ALA A 154 -6.92 4.83 12.72
N ALA A 155 -6.55 6.11 12.50
CA ALA A 155 -5.38 6.69 13.16
C ALA A 155 -5.65 6.82 14.65
N GLY A 156 -5.04 5.93 15.42
CA GLY A 156 -5.07 6.00 16.88
C GLY A 156 -5.79 4.86 17.58
N GLY A 157 -5.93 3.67 17.01
CA GLY A 157 -6.40 2.52 17.80
C GLY A 157 -5.39 2.07 18.87
N SER A 158 -5.27 2.53 20.12
CA SER A 158 -6.08 3.33 21.04
C SER A 158 -7.56 3.44 20.73
N THR A 159 -8.22 2.30 20.85
CA THR A 159 -9.34 2.30 21.79
C THR A 159 -8.86 3.07 23.03
N VAL A 160 -9.14 4.38 23.13
CA VAL A 160 -9.20 5.02 24.44
C VAL A 160 -9.99 4.03 25.26
N PRO A 161 -9.42 3.41 26.31
CA PRO A 161 -10.10 2.33 27.00
C PRO A 161 -11.42 2.91 27.47
N VAL A 162 -12.49 2.66 26.72
CA VAL A 162 -13.82 3.02 27.14
C VAL A 162 -13.99 2.10 28.32
N PRO A 163 -14.11 2.64 29.56
CA PRO A 163 -14.24 1.79 30.71
C PRO A 163 -15.38 0.84 30.38
N GLU A 164 -15.09 -0.45 30.38
CA GLU A 164 -16.13 -1.44 30.13
C GLU A 164 -17.25 -1.20 31.16
N PRO A 165 -18.49 -1.65 30.93
CA PRO A 165 -19.56 -1.47 31.91
C PRO A 165 -19.16 -1.85 33.36
N ALA A 166 -18.25 -2.81 33.51
CA ALA A 166 -17.64 -3.18 34.79
C ALA A 166 -16.70 -2.10 35.37
N GLY A 167 -15.95 -1.37 34.55
CA GLY A 167 -15.13 -0.24 34.96
C GLY A 167 -15.96 0.92 35.52
N TRP A 168 -17.10 1.23 34.89
CA TRP A 168 -18.07 2.19 35.44
C TRP A 168 -18.66 1.72 36.75
N ALA A 169 -19.00 0.43 36.84
CA ALA A 169 -19.52 -0.16 38.06
C ALA A 169 -18.49 -0.10 39.20
N LEU A 170 -17.22 -0.42 38.94
CA LEU A 170 -16.14 -0.33 39.93
C LEU A 170 -15.91 1.11 40.41
N LEU A 171 -15.98 2.06 39.49
CA LEU A 171 -15.84 3.48 39.82
C LEU A 171 -17.03 3.96 40.68
N ALA A 172 -18.26 3.57 40.33
CA ALA A 172 -19.45 3.85 41.12
C ALA A 172 -19.40 3.18 42.52
N ILE A 173 -18.93 1.94 42.60
CA ILE A 173 -18.71 1.22 43.88
C ILE A 173 -17.63 1.91 44.71
N GLY A 174 -16.54 2.36 44.09
CA GLY A 174 -15.46 3.08 44.77
C GLY A 174 -15.96 4.38 45.41
N PHE A 175 -16.63 5.23 44.62
CA PHE A 175 -17.18 6.49 45.15
C PHE A 175 -18.34 6.27 46.13
N GLY A 176 -19.22 5.31 45.85
CA GLY A 176 -20.31 4.95 46.76
C GLY A 176 -19.80 4.40 48.10
N GLY A 177 -18.75 3.58 48.07
CA GLY A 177 -18.10 3.02 49.25
C GLY A 177 -17.47 4.09 50.14
N ILE A 178 -16.73 5.03 49.55
CA ILE A 178 -16.15 6.18 50.27
C ILE A 178 -17.25 7.04 50.91
N GLY A 179 -18.31 7.35 50.16
CA GLY A 179 -19.44 8.13 50.68
C GLY A 179 -20.14 7.47 51.88
N LEU A 180 -20.33 6.13 51.83
CA LEU A 180 -20.91 5.38 52.95
C LEU A 180 -20.00 5.37 54.18
N LEU A 181 -18.68 5.29 54.00
CA LEU A 181 -17.72 5.37 55.11
C LEU A 181 -17.75 6.75 55.78
N MET A 182 -17.79 7.83 55.01
CA MET A 182 -17.90 9.20 55.54
C MET A 182 -19.22 9.40 56.31
N ARG A 183 -20.33 8.87 55.79
CA ARG A 183 -21.63 8.94 56.49
C ARG A 183 -21.60 8.23 57.86
N ARG A 184 -20.87 7.11 57.98
CA ARG A 184 -20.75 6.38 59.26
C ARG A 184 -19.92 7.13 60.31
N GLN A 185 -19.03 8.02 59.89
CA GLN A 185 -18.19 8.81 60.81
C GLN A 185 -18.87 10.09 61.30
N GLN A 186 -19.96 10.52 60.66
CA GLN A 186 -20.81 11.61 61.14
C GLN A 186 -21.68 11.16 62.32
N LYS A 187 -21.07 10.86 63.47
CA LYS A 187 -21.80 10.87 64.73
C LYS A 187 -22.07 12.35 65.06
N PRO A 188 -23.32 12.77 65.31
CA PRO A 188 -23.59 14.14 65.72
C PRO A 188 -22.81 14.38 67.02
N ALA A 189 -21.84 15.30 66.97
CA ALA A 189 -21.19 15.77 68.18
C ALA A 189 -22.28 16.45 69.00
N THR A 190 -22.73 15.80 70.07
CA THR A 190 -23.69 16.38 71.01
C THR A 190 -23.01 17.58 71.66
N ALA A 191 -23.23 18.77 71.10
CA ALA A 191 -22.72 20.01 71.66
C ALA A 191 -23.40 20.22 73.02
N ARG A 192 -22.65 19.98 74.11
CA ARG A 192 -23.09 20.32 75.46
C ARG A 192 -22.85 21.80 75.67
N VAL A 193 -23.92 22.59 75.64
CA VAL A 193 -23.88 24.00 76.03
C VAL A 193 -24.05 24.06 77.55
N SER A 194 -23.04 24.57 78.24
CA SER A 194 -23.10 24.89 79.67
C SER A 194 -23.49 26.35 79.82
N PHE A 195 -24.53 26.64 80.58
CA PHE A 195 -24.90 28.01 80.95
C PHE A 195 -24.34 28.32 82.35
N CYS A 196 -23.65 29.45 82.46
CA CYS A 196 -23.23 30.07 83.71
C CYS A 196 -24.24 31.15 84.12
#